data_AF-A0A919UFH0-F1
#
_entry.id   AF-A0A919UFH0-F1
#
_cell.length_a   1.000
_cell.length_b   1.000
_cell.length_c   1.000
_cell.angle_alpha   90.00
_cell.angle_beta   90.00
_cell.angle_gamma   90.00
#
_symmetry.space_group_name_H-M   'P 1'
#
loop_
_entity.id
_entity.type
_entity.pdbx_description
1 polymer ?
#
loop_
_entity_poly.entity_id
_entity_poly.type
_entity_poly.pdbx_seq_one_letter_code
_entity_poly.pdbx_strand_id
1 'polypeptide(L)'
;MSDLTATPIRWEHSGDGEFPYHAEVDGRTLTVRVNDFPAEPLYTLIVDGSELVDLDDWPTVWRRPPAPAHLLDLIARPITTDLLWTWSRRICGVTTEHPAEVAALLGLPAPTQDDFGRLFVQPSPPGTARLELSFDRAGLSAVVIHFTEPALTRAELDACFGPSQDLPRIHWDSAHVTAHRITAPEAPLTCVLLASFSTQPAPPTRATRITLRRDHH
;
A
#
# COMPACT_ATOMS: atom_id res chain seq x y z
N MET A 1 1.66 -40.75 13.09
CA MET A 1 1.25 -39.43 12.55
C MET A 1 1.53 -39.46 11.07
N SER A 2 0.52 -39.18 10.23
CA SER A 2 0.75 -39.03 8.79
C SER A 2 1.77 -37.92 8.55
N ASP A 3 2.69 -38.14 7.63
CA ASP A 3 3.64 -37.11 7.23
C ASP A 3 2.90 -36.05 6.41
N LEU A 4 2.53 -34.95 7.08
CA LEU A 4 1.80 -33.84 6.47
C LEU A 4 2.62 -33.14 5.38
N THR A 5 3.95 -33.19 5.46
CA THR A 5 4.83 -32.61 4.43
C THR A 5 4.88 -33.44 3.15
N ALA A 6 4.56 -34.73 3.23
CA ALA A 6 4.44 -35.64 2.09
C ALA A 6 3.00 -35.80 1.56
N THR A 7 2.02 -35.15 2.21
CA THR A 7 0.60 -35.24 1.84
C THR A 7 0.19 -34.03 1.00
N PRO A 8 -0.54 -34.19 -0.11
CA PRO A 8 -1.13 -33.05 -0.82
C PRO A 8 -2.16 -32.34 0.05
N ILE A 9 -1.90 -31.07 0.36
CA ILE A 9 -2.80 -30.22 1.16
C ILE A 9 -3.35 -29.12 0.27
N ARG A 10 -4.67 -28.92 0.34
CA ARG A 10 -5.32 -27.77 -0.29
C ARG A 10 -5.35 -26.62 0.71
N TRP A 11 -4.47 -25.67 0.48
CA TRP A 11 -4.36 -24.46 1.28
C TRP A 11 -5.37 -23.39 0.84
N GLU A 12 -5.76 -22.53 1.77
CA GLU A 12 -6.56 -21.33 1.53
C GLU A 12 -5.88 -20.12 2.18
N HIS A 13 -6.06 -18.94 1.57
CA HIS A 13 -5.56 -17.69 2.15
C HIS A 13 -6.37 -17.34 3.40
N SER A 14 -5.69 -17.01 4.48
CA SER A 14 -6.31 -16.45 5.69
C SER A 14 -6.57 -14.94 5.57
N GLY A 15 -5.75 -14.24 4.76
CA GLY A 15 -5.68 -12.77 4.72
C GLY A 15 -4.75 -12.15 5.76
N ASP A 16 -4.09 -12.96 6.59
CA ASP A 16 -3.12 -12.55 7.60
C ASP A 16 -1.68 -12.64 7.05
N GLY A 17 -0.88 -11.59 7.20
CA GLY A 17 0.51 -11.58 6.70
C GLY A 17 1.45 -12.49 7.49
N GLU A 18 1.20 -12.67 8.79
CA GLU A 18 1.97 -13.54 9.67
C GLU A 18 1.56 -15.01 9.50
N PHE A 19 0.26 -15.27 9.33
CA PHE A 19 -0.31 -16.60 9.13
C PHE A 19 -1.00 -16.77 7.77
N PRO A 20 -0.29 -16.66 6.63
CA PRO A 20 -0.91 -16.46 5.30
C PRO A 20 -1.80 -17.59 4.81
N TYR A 21 -1.60 -18.81 5.30
CA TYR A 21 -2.31 -19.98 4.81
C TYR A 21 -2.90 -20.81 5.93
N HIS A 22 -4.10 -21.32 5.70
CA HIS A 22 -4.75 -22.31 6.55
C HIS A 22 -5.32 -23.46 5.72
N ALA A 23 -5.52 -24.60 6.35
CA ALA A 23 -6.19 -25.76 5.77
C ALA A 23 -6.81 -26.62 6.88
N GLU A 24 -7.81 -27.43 6.51
CA GLU A 24 -8.30 -28.52 7.36
C GLU A 24 -7.94 -29.87 6.73
N VAL A 25 -7.26 -30.72 7.49
CA VAL A 25 -6.87 -32.08 7.06
C VAL A 25 -7.22 -33.06 8.16
N ASP A 26 -8.05 -34.05 7.86
CA ASP A 26 -8.51 -35.06 8.82
C ASP A 26 -9.07 -34.48 10.14
N GLY A 27 -9.79 -33.35 10.04
CA GLY A 27 -10.37 -32.65 11.19
C GLY A 27 -9.38 -31.86 12.04
N ARG A 28 -8.14 -31.69 11.58
CA ARG A 28 -7.12 -30.85 12.22
C ARG A 28 -6.98 -29.53 11.49
N THR A 29 -6.76 -28.48 12.26
CA THR A 29 -6.49 -27.15 11.71
C THR A 29 -5.00 -27.00 11.48
N LEU A 30 -4.61 -26.71 10.25
CA LEU A 30 -3.24 -26.44 9.87
C LEU A 30 -3.10 -24.97 9.53
N THR A 31 -2.05 -24.33 10.03
CA THR A 31 -1.67 -22.98 9.63
C THR A 31 -0.19 -22.92 9.29
N VAL A 32 0.19 -22.01 8.40
CA VAL A 32 1.59 -21.72 8.12
C VAL A 32 1.91 -20.33 8.62
N ARG A 33 2.91 -20.21 9.49
CA ARG A 33 3.49 -18.94 9.93
C ARG A 33 4.67 -18.56 9.02
N VAL A 34 4.81 -17.29 8.69
CA VAL A 34 6.04 -16.73 8.10
C VAL A 34 6.90 -16.22 9.24
N ASN A 35 8.12 -16.73 9.38
CA ASN A 35 9.01 -16.30 10.46
C ASN A 35 9.92 -15.15 10.01
N ASP A 36 10.64 -14.57 10.97
CA ASP A 36 11.63 -13.52 10.73
C ASP A 36 12.92 -14.11 10.15
N PHE A 37 12.91 -14.37 8.84
CA PHE A 37 14.07 -14.88 8.11
C PHE A 37 15.10 -13.74 7.90
N PRO A 38 16.42 -13.96 8.13
CA PRO A 38 17.09 -15.26 8.32
C PRO A 38 17.34 -15.66 9.78
N ALA A 39 16.76 -14.96 10.75
CA ALA A 39 16.94 -15.31 12.16
C ALA A 39 16.27 -16.66 12.49
N GLU A 40 15.16 -16.97 11.81
CA GLU A 40 14.41 -18.22 11.88
C GLU A 40 14.22 -18.85 10.48
N PRO A 41 13.91 -20.16 10.38
CA PRO A 41 13.52 -20.80 9.11
C PRO A 41 12.34 -20.08 8.46
N LEU A 42 12.24 -20.08 7.13
CA LEU A 42 11.30 -19.20 6.42
C LEU A 42 9.83 -19.38 6.84
N TYR A 43 9.41 -20.61 7.09
CA TYR A 43 8.06 -20.93 7.54
C TYR A 43 8.05 -21.93 8.70
N THR A 44 6.98 -21.93 9.48
CA THR A 44 6.66 -23.00 10.42
C THR A 44 5.24 -23.52 10.16
N LEU A 45 5.09 -24.83 10.02
CA LEU A 45 3.79 -25.50 9.99
C LEU A 45 3.29 -25.69 11.43
N ILE A 46 2.09 -25.19 11.70
CA ILE A 46 1.39 -25.32 12.98
C ILE A 46 0.18 -26.23 12.77
N VAL A 47 -0.03 -27.17 13.68
CA VAL A 47 -1.17 -28.10 13.69
C VAL A 47 -1.88 -28.01 15.02
N ASP A 48 -3.17 -27.67 14.98
CA ASP A 48 -4.01 -27.46 16.16
C ASP A 48 -3.36 -26.52 17.19
N GLY A 49 -2.69 -25.47 16.70
CA GLY A 49 -1.97 -24.47 17.51
C GLY A 49 -0.59 -24.87 18.00
N SER A 50 -0.09 -26.07 17.66
CA SER A 50 1.26 -26.53 18.02
C SER A 50 2.20 -26.53 16.81
N GLU A 51 3.38 -25.94 16.95
CA GLU A 51 4.43 -25.99 15.92
C GLU A 51 4.84 -27.45 15.69
N LEU A 52 4.75 -27.89 14.43
CA LEU A 52 5.06 -29.26 14.03
C LEU A 52 6.43 -29.36 13.35
N VAL A 53 6.71 -28.45 12.40
CA VAL A 53 7.93 -28.52 11.59
C VAL A 53 8.26 -27.15 10.99
N ASP A 54 9.54 -26.83 10.97
CA ASP A 54 10.09 -25.70 10.25
C ASP A 54 10.39 -26.04 8.80
N LEU A 55 10.15 -25.10 7.91
CA LEU A 55 10.26 -25.27 6.47
C LEU A 55 11.05 -24.11 5.88
N ASP A 56 12.16 -24.44 5.21
CA ASP A 56 12.91 -23.45 4.43
C ASP A 56 12.21 -23.10 3.11
N ASP A 57 11.37 -24.01 2.61
CA ASP A 57 10.55 -23.81 1.41
C ASP A 57 9.26 -24.66 1.48
N TRP A 58 8.34 -24.41 0.57
CA TRP A 58 7.12 -25.19 0.41
C TRP A 58 7.42 -26.64 0.02
N PRO A 59 6.87 -27.64 0.72
CA PRO A 59 6.85 -29.01 0.23
C PRO A 59 6.29 -29.09 -1.19
N THR A 60 6.98 -29.85 -2.05
CA THR A 60 6.67 -29.92 -3.50
C THR A 60 5.31 -30.53 -3.82
N VAL A 61 4.77 -31.34 -2.91
CA VAL A 61 3.43 -31.94 -3.02
C VAL A 61 2.32 -30.97 -2.62
N TRP A 62 2.64 -29.88 -1.93
CA TRP A 62 1.68 -28.83 -1.60
C TRP A 62 1.53 -27.87 -2.77
N ARG A 63 0.29 -27.46 -3.04
CA ARG A 63 0.02 -26.42 -4.02
C ARG A 63 -0.26 -25.12 -3.30
N ARG A 64 0.62 -24.13 -3.49
CA ARG A 64 0.42 -22.79 -2.97
C ARG A 64 -0.77 -22.15 -3.71
N PRO A 65 -1.77 -21.59 -3.00
CA PRO A 65 -2.90 -20.96 -3.66
C PRO A 65 -2.40 -19.74 -4.45
N PRO A 66 -2.97 -19.44 -5.64
CA PRO A 66 -2.66 -18.20 -6.32
C PRO A 66 -2.96 -17.03 -5.39
N ALA A 67 -2.19 -15.94 -5.49
CA ALA A 67 -2.50 -14.73 -4.75
C ALA A 67 -3.96 -14.30 -5.06
N PRO A 68 -4.73 -13.82 -4.07
CA PRO A 68 -6.08 -13.35 -4.27
C PRO A 68 -6.14 -12.36 -5.43
N ALA A 69 -7.11 -12.51 -6.34
CA ALA A 69 -7.19 -11.70 -7.56
C ALA A 69 -7.24 -10.19 -7.28
N HIS A 70 -7.83 -9.78 -6.16
CA HIS A 70 -7.80 -8.38 -5.74
C HIS A 70 -6.38 -7.92 -5.39
N LEU A 71 -5.55 -8.73 -4.71
CA LEU A 71 -4.14 -8.41 -4.48
C LEU A 71 -3.35 -8.32 -5.80
N LEU A 72 -3.64 -9.21 -6.75
CA LEU A 72 -3.06 -9.16 -8.10
C LEU A 72 -3.46 -7.90 -8.87
N ASP A 73 -4.73 -7.48 -8.78
CA ASP A 73 -5.23 -6.24 -9.37
C ASP A 73 -4.55 -5.00 -8.76
N LEU A 74 -4.25 -5.04 -7.45
CA LEU A 74 -3.59 -3.95 -6.75
C LEU A 74 -2.12 -3.79 -7.12
N ILE A 75 -1.42 -4.90 -7.37
CA ILE A 75 -0.04 -4.88 -7.85
C ILE A 75 0.10 -4.80 -9.37
N ALA A 76 -1.01 -4.82 -10.12
CA ALA A 76 -0.97 -4.68 -11.58
C ALA A 76 -1.37 -3.28 -12.07
N ARG A 77 -2.04 -2.48 -11.23
CA ARG A 77 -2.56 -1.17 -11.64
C ARG A 77 -1.55 -0.06 -11.35
N PRO A 78 -0.98 0.59 -12.38
CA PRO A 78 -0.12 1.75 -12.17
C PRO A 78 -0.93 2.91 -11.57
N ILE A 79 -0.23 3.82 -10.89
CA ILE A 79 -0.85 5.05 -10.41
C ILE A 79 -1.23 5.94 -11.61
N THR A 80 -2.52 6.19 -11.79
CA THR A 80 -3.07 7.08 -12.83
C THR A 80 -3.70 8.33 -12.22
N THR A 81 -3.96 9.35 -13.04
CA THR A 81 -4.68 10.55 -12.60
C THR A 81 -6.08 10.23 -12.07
N ASP A 82 -6.81 9.30 -12.68
CA ASP A 82 -8.15 8.88 -12.23
C ASP A 82 -8.11 8.19 -10.85
N LEU A 83 -7.08 7.37 -10.61
CA LEU A 83 -6.87 6.75 -9.31
C LEU A 83 -6.57 7.80 -8.25
N LEU A 84 -5.65 8.73 -8.56
CA LEU A 84 -5.33 9.84 -7.66
C LEU A 84 -6.56 10.71 -7.37
N TRP A 85 -7.42 10.97 -8.35
CA TRP A 85 -8.66 11.72 -8.16
C TRP A 85 -9.60 11.01 -7.20
N THR A 86 -9.78 9.70 -7.42
CA THR A 86 -10.61 8.84 -6.57
C THR A 86 -10.09 8.83 -5.13
N TRP A 87 -8.79 8.57 -4.94
CA TRP A 87 -8.15 8.56 -3.62
C TRP A 87 -8.25 9.91 -2.94
N SER A 88 -7.96 10.99 -3.66
CA SER A 88 -8.03 12.34 -3.11
C SER A 88 -9.42 12.67 -2.56
N ARG A 89 -10.49 12.33 -3.28
CA ARG A 89 -11.86 12.55 -2.80
C ARG A 89 -12.19 11.69 -1.59
N ARG A 90 -11.74 10.43 -1.57
CA ARG A 90 -11.98 9.51 -0.45
C ARG A 90 -11.30 10.01 0.82
N ILE A 91 -10.03 10.40 0.75
CA ILE A 91 -9.30 10.85 1.94
C ILE A 91 -9.91 12.12 2.56
N CYS A 92 -10.61 12.97 1.79
CA CYS A 92 -11.29 14.13 2.36
C CYS A 92 -12.40 13.76 3.35
N GLY A 93 -12.99 12.59 3.20
CA GLY A 93 -14.06 12.07 4.06
C GLY A 93 -13.60 11.04 5.09
N VAL A 94 -12.32 10.70 5.17
CA VAL A 94 -11.81 9.71 6.12
C VAL A 94 -11.94 10.23 7.54
N THR A 95 -12.62 9.49 8.41
CA THR A 95 -12.76 9.82 9.84
C THR A 95 -12.10 8.79 10.75
N THR A 96 -11.70 7.63 10.21
CA THR A 96 -11.00 6.60 10.97
C THR A 96 -9.54 6.97 11.22
N GLU A 97 -9.05 6.57 12.38
CA GLU A 97 -7.64 6.69 12.78
C GLU A 97 -6.86 5.39 12.52
N HIS A 98 -7.54 4.31 12.11
CA HIS A 98 -6.92 3.00 11.90
C HIS A 98 -6.27 2.89 10.52
N PRO A 99 -4.94 2.66 10.42
CA PRO A 99 -4.24 2.60 9.14
C PRO A 99 -4.75 1.52 8.18
N ALA A 100 -5.11 0.35 8.69
CA ALA A 100 -5.63 -0.74 7.88
C ALA A 100 -6.98 -0.40 7.23
N GLU A 101 -7.85 0.31 7.94
CA GLU A 101 -9.14 0.76 7.39
C GLU A 101 -8.93 1.83 6.31
N VAL A 102 -7.99 2.76 6.51
CA VAL A 102 -7.64 3.75 5.48
C VAL A 102 -7.11 3.06 4.23
N ALA A 103 -6.19 2.10 4.38
CA ALA A 103 -5.66 1.34 3.24
C ALA A 103 -6.79 0.61 2.50
N ALA A 104 -7.68 -0.08 3.22
CA ALA A 104 -8.83 -0.75 2.62
C ALA A 104 -9.75 0.23 1.87
N LEU A 105 -10.00 1.44 2.39
CA LEU A 105 -10.76 2.50 1.71
C LEU A 105 -10.13 2.95 0.41
N LEU A 106 -8.80 2.93 0.32
CA LEU A 106 -8.06 3.24 -0.91
C LEU A 106 -7.96 2.03 -1.84
N GLY A 107 -8.41 0.86 -1.40
CA GLY A 107 -8.17 -0.40 -2.09
C GLY A 107 -6.68 -0.68 -2.07
N LEU A 108 -6.04 -0.70 -0.90
CA LEU A 108 -4.63 -1.03 -0.72
C LEU A 108 -4.55 -2.14 0.34
N PRO A 109 -3.51 -3.00 0.29
CA PRO A 109 -3.25 -3.93 1.39
C PRO A 109 -2.94 -3.17 2.68
N ALA A 110 -3.13 -3.84 3.82
CA ALA A 110 -2.83 -3.27 5.13
C ALA A 110 -1.36 -2.79 5.18
N PRO A 111 -1.08 -1.60 5.72
CA PRO A 111 0.27 -1.08 5.77
C PRO A 111 1.08 -1.79 6.85
N THR A 112 2.38 -1.97 6.58
CA THR A 112 3.37 -2.43 7.55
C THR A 112 4.13 -1.23 8.12
N GLN A 113 4.42 -1.26 9.41
CA GLN A 113 5.18 -0.21 10.09
C GLN A 113 6.68 -0.52 10.04
N ASP A 114 7.52 0.50 9.80
CA ASP A 114 8.97 0.37 9.95
C ASP A 114 9.45 0.72 11.38
N ASP A 115 10.75 0.56 11.63
CA ASP A 115 11.39 0.85 12.93
C ASP A 115 11.24 2.31 13.38
N PHE A 116 10.92 3.23 12.46
CA PHE A 116 10.73 4.64 12.73
C PHE A 116 9.25 5.03 12.86
N GLY A 117 8.34 4.05 12.83
CA GLY A 117 6.91 4.28 12.95
C GLY A 117 6.22 4.73 11.66
N ARG A 118 6.90 4.66 10.51
CA ARG A 118 6.31 5.01 9.21
C ARG A 118 5.53 3.83 8.66
N LEU A 119 4.36 4.10 8.11
CA LEU A 119 3.44 3.10 7.60
C LEU A 119 3.56 3.00 6.09
N PHE A 120 4.07 1.87 5.60
CA PHE A 120 4.24 1.61 4.17
C PHE A 120 3.26 0.56 3.68
N VAL A 121 2.76 0.76 2.47
CA VAL A 121 1.94 -0.25 1.79
C VAL A 121 2.84 -1.17 0.99
N GLN A 122 2.77 -2.46 1.30
CA GLN A 122 3.52 -3.51 0.62
C GLN A 122 2.60 -4.61 0.09
N PRO A 123 2.85 -5.13 -1.11
CA PRO A 123 3.78 -4.59 -2.12
C PRO A 123 3.35 -3.21 -2.63
N SER A 124 4.33 -2.35 -2.96
CA SER A 124 4.06 -1.03 -3.53
C SER A 124 3.49 -1.13 -4.96
N PRO A 125 2.55 -0.25 -5.37
CA PRO A 125 1.99 -0.27 -6.72
C PRO A 125 3.05 -0.15 -7.83
N PRO A 126 2.82 -0.69 -9.04
CA PRO A 126 3.73 -0.57 -10.17
C PRO A 126 4.18 0.86 -10.46
N GLY A 127 5.47 1.02 -10.75
CA GLY A 127 6.09 2.31 -11.02
C GLY A 127 6.36 3.16 -9.78
N THR A 128 5.98 2.70 -8.58
CA THR A 128 6.27 3.37 -7.32
C THR A 128 7.43 2.71 -6.58
N ALA A 129 8.32 3.54 -6.04
CA ALA A 129 9.42 3.11 -5.19
C ALA A 129 8.92 2.81 -3.77
N ARG A 130 7.92 3.57 -3.31
CA ARG A 130 7.19 3.34 -2.06
C ARG A 130 5.90 4.15 -2.02
N LEU A 131 4.93 3.62 -1.29
CA LEU A 131 3.70 4.31 -0.89
C LEU A 131 3.62 4.33 0.64
N GLU A 132 3.46 5.52 1.20
CA GLU A 132 3.40 5.78 2.65
C GLU A 132 2.05 6.38 3.04
N LEU A 133 1.51 5.95 4.17
CA LEU A 133 0.37 6.58 4.84
C LEU A 133 0.88 7.35 6.07
N SER A 134 0.76 8.66 6.06
CA SER A 134 1.18 9.51 7.18
C SER A 134 -0.01 9.85 8.06
N PHE A 135 0.16 9.69 9.38
CA PHE A 135 -0.86 10.01 10.39
C PHE A 135 -0.33 11.06 11.36
N ASP A 136 -1.22 11.89 11.87
CA ASP A 136 -0.98 12.79 12.99
C ASP A 136 -2.06 12.60 14.07
N ARG A 137 -2.15 13.52 15.04
CA ARG A 137 -3.12 13.43 16.14
C ARG A 137 -4.58 13.52 15.69
N ALA A 138 -4.86 13.98 14.47
CA ALA A 138 -6.20 14.09 13.88
C ALA A 138 -6.51 12.95 12.89
N GLY A 139 -5.67 11.91 12.86
CA GLY A 139 -5.81 10.74 11.98
C GLY A 139 -4.93 10.86 10.73
N LEU A 140 -5.41 10.33 9.59
CA LEU A 140 -4.66 10.37 8.34
C LEU A 140 -4.33 11.83 7.96
N SER A 141 -3.06 12.18 7.80
CA SER A 141 -2.64 13.52 7.36
C SER A 141 -2.28 13.54 5.87
N ALA A 142 -1.68 12.47 5.36
CA ALA A 142 -1.32 12.37 3.95
C ALA A 142 -1.17 10.94 3.42
N VAL A 143 -1.34 10.80 2.11
CA VAL A 143 -0.86 9.65 1.32
C VAL A 143 0.30 10.13 0.46
N VAL A 144 1.47 9.52 0.61
CA VAL A 144 2.70 9.94 -0.08
C VAL A 144 3.17 8.85 -1.03
N ILE A 145 3.34 9.20 -2.30
CA ILE A 145 3.74 8.28 -3.36
C ILE A 145 5.06 8.78 -3.94
N HIS A 146 6.10 7.94 -3.85
CA HIS A 146 7.37 8.17 -4.52
C HIS A 146 7.45 7.29 -5.76
N PHE A 147 7.73 7.88 -6.92
CA PHE A 147 7.88 7.12 -8.16
C PHE A 147 9.30 6.58 -8.31
N THR A 148 9.43 5.34 -8.79
CA THR A 148 10.72 4.82 -9.28
C THR A 148 11.08 5.48 -10.60
N GLU A 149 10.09 5.57 -11.49
CA GLU A 149 10.17 6.30 -12.75
C GLU A 149 8.99 7.29 -12.82
N PRO A 150 9.24 8.60 -12.97
CA PRO A 150 8.18 9.60 -13.03
C PRO A 150 7.13 9.30 -14.11
N ALA A 151 5.91 8.94 -13.71
CA ALA A 151 4.89 8.47 -14.65
C ALA A 151 3.95 9.59 -15.14
N LEU A 152 3.62 10.54 -14.26
CA LEU A 152 2.58 11.54 -14.49
C LEU A 152 3.17 12.93 -14.77
N THR A 153 2.69 13.58 -15.83
CA THR A 153 3.10 14.93 -16.22
C THR A 153 2.27 16.01 -15.53
N ARG A 154 2.79 17.23 -15.44
CA ARG A 154 2.03 18.41 -15.01
C ARG A 154 0.75 18.59 -15.84
N ALA A 155 0.84 18.41 -17.17
CA ALA A 155 -0.30 18.56 -18.07
C ALA A 155 -1.43 17.58 -17.78
N GLU A 156 -1.11 16.31 -17.51
CA GLU A 156 -2.10 15.28 -17.15
C GLU A 156 -2.77 15.59 -15.80
N LEU A 157 -1.97 16.06 -14.83
CA LEU A 157 -2.49 16.48 -13.53
C LEU A 157 -3.40 17.71 -13.67
N ASP A 158 -2.98 18.73 -14.41
CA ASP A 158 -3.79 19.94 -14.65
C ASP A 158 -5.09 19.61 -15.40
N ALA A 159 -5.05 18.66 -16.35
CA ALA A 159 -6.24 18.21 -17.08
C ALA A 159 -7.25 17.48 -16.17
N CYS A 160 -6.77 16.70 -15.20
CA CYS A 160 -7.63 15.92 -14.30
C CYS A 160 -8.13 16.72 -13.09
N PHE A 161 -7.28 17.56 -12.49
CA PHE A 161 -7.56 18.25 -11.23
C PHE A 161 -7.87 19.75 -11.43
N GLY A 162 -7.80 20.25 -12.66
CA GLY A 162 -7.82 21.68 -12.94
C GLY A 162 -6.45 22.33 -12.70
N PRO A 163 -6.34 23.64 -12.99
CA PRO A 163 -5.07 24.34 -12.98
C PRO A 163 -4.41 24.33 -11.60
N SER A 164 -3.14 23.96 -11.58
CA SER A 164 -2.30 24.02 -10.40
C SER A 164 -1.78 25.42 -10.06
N GLN A 165 -1.48 25.63 -8.78
CA GLN A 165 -0.70 26.77 -8.30
C GLN A 165 0.74 26.34 -8.00
N ASP A 166 1.72 27.07 -8.53
CA ASP A 166 3.12 26.89 -8.15
C ASP A 166 3.35 27.38 -6.71
N LEU A 167 3.89 26.52 -5.85
CA LEU A 167 4.22 26.87 -4.47
C LEU A 167 5.62 27.49 -4.36
N PRO A 168 5.83 28.43 -3.42
CA PRO A 168 7.13 29.04 -3.21
C PRO A 168 8.16 27.99 -2.76
N ARG A 169 9.38 28.11 -3.30
CA ARG A 169 10.52 27.28 -2.87
C ARG A 169 11.15 27.91 -1.64
N ILE A 170 11.31 27.12 -0.59
CA ILE A 170 11.96 27.56 0.66
C ILE A 170 13.48 27.54 0.51
N HIS A 171 14.03 26.60 -0.27
CA HIS A 171 15.46 26.50 -0.56
C HIS A 171 15.72 26.15 -2.03
N TRP A 172 16.91 26.51 -2.54
CA TRP A 172 17.27 26.38 -3.96
C TRP A 172 17.48 24.92 -4.41
N ASP A 173 17.65 23.99 -3.49
CA ASP A 173 17.75 22.55 -3.75
C ASP A 173 16.42 21.80 -3.53
N SER A 174 15.40 22.48 -3.01
CA SER A 174 14.09 21.88 -2.75
C SER A 174 13.36 21.64 -4.06
N ALA A 175 12.63 20.52 -4.15
CA ALA A 175 11.82 20.21 -5.31
C ALA A 175 10.87 21.38 -5.63
N HIS A 176 10.58 21.57 -6.92
CA HIS A 176 9.51 22.45 -7.33
C HIS A 176 8.18 21.76 -7.01
N VAL A 177 7.24 22.47 -6.37
CA VAL A 177 5.96 21.88 -5.96
C VAL A 177 4.82 22.66 -6.57
N THR A 178 3.86 21.95 -7.16
CA THR A 178 2.58 22.52 -7.55
C THR A 178 1.47 21.96 -6.67
N ALA A 179 0.41 22.74 -6.45
CA ALA A 179 -0.73 22.37 -5.64
C ALA A 179 -2.03 22.43 -6.45
N HIS A 180 -2.82 21.37 -6.38
CA HIS A 180 -4.18 21.33 -6.89
C HIS A 180 -5.14 21.21 -5.71
N ARG A 181 -6.04 22.17 -5.56
CA ARG A 181 -7.06 22.14 -4.51
C ARG A 181 -8.22 21.27 -4.95
N ILE A 182 -8.65 20.38 -4.06
CA ILE A 182 -9.68 19.40 -4.35
C ILE A 182 -10.91 19.75 -3.54
N THR A 183 -11.98 20.12 -4.25
CA THR A 183 -13.26 20.44 -3.64
C THR A 183 -14.16 19.22 -3.71
N ALA A 184 -14.44 18.62 -2.56
CA ALA A 184 -15.48 17.61 -2.40
C ALA A 184 -16.64 18.26 -1.62
N PRO A 185 -17.77 18.61 -2.28
CA PRO A 185 -18.83 19.42 -1.67
C PRO A 185 -19.41 18.87 -0.36
N GLU A 186 -19.35 17.56 -0.18
CA GLU A 186 -19.88 16.84 0.99
C GLU A 186 -18.80 16.42 1.99
N ALA A 187 -17.53 16.72 1.73
CA ALA A 187 -16.44 16.31 2.60
C ALA A 187 -16.20 17.32 3.73
N PRO A 188 -15.92 16.84 4.95
CA PRO A 188 -15.66 17.71 6.12
C PRO A 188 -14.34 18.49 6.01
N LEU A 189 -13.42 18.06 5.14
CA LEU A 189 -12.08 18.64 5.02
C LEU A 189 -11.74 18.99 3.57
N THR A 190 -10.83 19.96 3.44
CA THR A 190 -10.19 20.27 2.16
C THR A 190 -9.02 19.33 1.93
N CYS A 191 -8.90 18.78 0.73
CA CYS A 191 -7.69 18.08 0.32
C CYS A 191 -6.91 18.85 -0.73
N VAL A 192 -5.61 18.60 -0.75
CA VAL A 192 -4.69 19.17 -1.73
C VAL A 192 -3.84 18.05 -2.31
N LEU A 193 -3.76 17.99 -3.63
CA LEU A 193 -2.74 17.19 -4.32
C LEU A 193 -1.52 18.08 -4.53
N LEU A 194 -0.38 17.64 -3.99
CA LEU A 194 0.91 18.27 -4.17
C LEU A 194 1.77 17.42 -5.09
N ALA A 195 2.21 17.96 -6.23
CA ALA A 195 3.11 17.30 -7.14
C ALA A 195 4.51 17.91 -7.03
N SER A 196 5.52 17.09 -6.77
CA SER A 196 6.92 17.52 -6.69
C SER A 196 7.66 17.18 -7.99
N PHE A 197 8.51 18.09 -8.45
CA PHE A 197 9.29 18.00 -9.68
C PHE A 197 10.76 18.34 -9.39
N SER A 198 11.68 17.68 -10.10
CA SER A 198 13.13 17.92 -9.98
C SER A 198 13.58 19.23 -10.65
N THR A 199 12.80 19.74 -11.59
CA THR A 199 13.06 20.98 -12.34
C THR A 199 11.83 21.88 -12.31
N GLN A 200 11.97 23.12 -12.79
CA GLN A 200 10.83 24.03 -12.96
C GLN A 200 9.73 23.34 -13.77
N PRO A 201 8.50 23.25 -13.24
CA PRO A 201 7.48 22.39 -13.81
C PRO A 201 6.84 23.05 -15.04
N ALA A 202 7.27 22.64 -16.23
CA ALA A 202 6.55 22.88 -17.48
C ALA A 202 5.49 21.77 -17.71
N PRO A 203 4.49 21.95 -18.59
CA PRO A 203 3.44 20.94 -18.84
C PRO A 203 3.94 19.49 -19.06
N PRO A 204 5.00 19.20 -19.84
CA PRO A 204 5.47 17.82 -20.02
C PRO A 204 6.36 17.30 -18.87
N THR A 205 6.66 18.13 -17.87
CA THR A 205 7.54 17.74 -16.76
C THR A 205 6.84 16.69 -15.91
N ARG A 206 7.56 15.62 -15.57
CA ARG A 206 7.02 14.48 -14.84
C ARG A 206 7.24 14.63 -13.33
N ALA A 207 6.23 14.32 -12.55
CA ALA A 207 6.29 14.40 -11.09
C ALA A 207 7.10 13.23 -10.52
N THR A 208 8.03 13.53 -9.62
CA THR A 208 8.85 12.53 -8.92
C THR A 208 8.17 12.04 -7.64
N ARG A 209 7.27 12.85 -7.08
CA ARG A 209 6.48 12.53 -5.89
C ARG A 209 5.11 13.17 -5.96
N ILE A 210 4.10 12.45 -5.49
CA ILE A 210 2.74 12.94 -5.28
C ILE A 210 2.42 12.83 -3.78
N THR A 211 1.81 13.86 -3.23
CA THR A 211 1.28 13.86 -1.86
C THR A 211 -0.19 14.27 -1.91
N LEU A 212 -1.06 13.38 -1.47
CA LEU A 212 -2.47 13.69 -1.25
C LEU A 212 -2.62 14.07 0.22
N ARG A 213 -2.74 15.35 0.51
CA ARG A 213 -2.76 15.89 1.88
C ARG A 213 -4.17 16.30 2.28
N ARG A 214 -4.51 16.04 3.53
CA ARG A 214 -5.70 16.61 4.18
C ARG A 214 -5.28 17.87 4.92
N ASP A 215 -5.97 18.98 4.63
CA ASP A 215 -5.80 20.23 5.36
C ASP A 215 -6.94 20.35 6.36
N HIS A 216 -6.60 20.29 7.64
CA HIS A 216 -7.49 20.63 8.74
C HIS A 216 -7.56 22.16 8.85
N HIS A 217 -8.78 22.72 8.80
CA HIS A 217 -9.01 24.15 9.03
C HIS A 217 -8.85 24.51 10.51
#